data_AF-A0A3N2K0H4-F1
#
_entry.id   AF-A0A3N2K0H4-F1
#
_cell.length_a   1.000
_cell.length_b   1.000
_cell.length_c   1.000
_cell.angle_alpha   90.00
_cell.angle_beta   90.00
_cell.angle_gamma   90.00
#
_symmetry.space_group_name_H-M   'P 1'
#
loop_
_entity.id
_entity.type
_entity.pdbx_description
1 polymer ?
#
loop_
_entity_poly.entity_id
_entity_poly.type
_entity_poly.pdbx_seq_one_letter_code
_entity_poly.pdbx_strand_id
1 'polypeptide(L)'
;MTQHDLSTDDLPAGRYGPATRGPRRRVRLGRFHVPVTALVLAALVVLGTLAVAWLSAENAKDSVDWQDVGFSIQGPEQVDSTFDVTMAPGTTAVCTVQALDPGFAEVGSLDVTVGPNPTRTARYTVSVSTSQEATTAVVKTCDAQD
;
A
#
# COMPACT_ATOMS: atom_id res chain seq x y z
N MET A 1 14.24 24.76 91.03
CA MET A 1 14.67 23.36 91.18
C MET A 1 14.39 22.65 89.87
N THR A 2 15.26 22.88 88.88
CA THR A 2 16.20 21.90 88.27
C THR A 2 15.55 21.00 87.22
N GLN A 3 15.59 21.48 85.98
CA GLN A 3 15.39 20.71 84.75
C GLN A 3 16.61 19.78 84.57
N HIS A 4 16.38 18.50 84.27
CA HIS A 4 17.42 17.58 83.80
C HIS A 4 17.34 17.50 82.27
N ASP A 5 18.32 18.11 81.60
CA ASP A 5 18.63 17.86 80.20
C ASP A 5 19.28 16.47 80.09
N LEU A 6 18.70 15.59 79.28
CA LEU A 6 19.35 14.35 78.85
C LEU A 6 19.93 14.59 77.46
N SER A 7 21.21 14.93 77.43
CA SER A 7 22.00 15.07 76.21
C SER A 7 22.16 13.70 75.51
N THR A 8 21.79 13.66 74.24
CA THR A 8 21.92 12.52 73.30
C THR A 8 23.38 12.26 72.89
N ASP A 9 24.30 12.20 73.86
CA ASP A 9 25.74 12.07 73.61
C ASP A 9 26.34 10.77 74.18
N ASP A 10 25.48 9.81 74.54
CA ASP A 10 25.90 8.54 75.15
C ASP A 10 25.37 7.31 74.39
N LEU A 11 25.58 7.30 73.07
CA LEU A 11 25.34 6.12 72.23
C LEU A 11 26.68 5.57 71.70
N PRO A 12 27.06 4.32 72.04
CA PRO A 12 28.33 3.74 71.62
C PRO A 12 28.44 3.62 70.09
N ALA A 13 29.49 4.20 69.52
CA ALA A 13 29.81 4.08 68.10
C ALA A 13 30.52 2.75 67.79
N GLY A 14 30.06 2.01 66.77
CA GLY A 14 30.85 0.91 66.20
C GLY A 14 30.17 -0.41 65.85
N ARG A 15 28.91 -0.43 65.38
CA ARG A 15 28.39 -1.63 64.67
C ARG A 15 27.38 -1.36 63.56
N TYR A 16 26.80 -0.17 63.53
CA TYR A 16 25.95 0.26 62.42
C TYR A 16 26.53 1.56 61.86
N GLY A 17 27.34 1.46 60.80
CA GLY A 17 27.69 2.63 60.00
C GLY A 17 26.41 3.21 59.39
N PRO A 18 26.29 4.54 59.26
CA PRO A 18 25.13 5.12 58.59
C PRO A 18 25.08 4.58 57.16
N ALA A 19 23.97 3.94 56.80
CA ALA A 19 23.72 3.49 55.43
C ALA A 19 23.94 4.67 54.49
N THR A 20 24.95 4.60 53.61
CA THR A 20 25.17 5.59 52.58
C THR A 20 23.98 5.53 51.63
N ARG A 21 23.03 6.45 51.79
CA ARG A 21 22.00 6.69 50.78
C ARG A 21 22.71 7.21 49.54
N GLY A 22 23.00 6.31 48.60
CA GLY A 22 23.48 6.67 47.27
C GLY A 22 22.54 7.73 46.67
N PRO A 23 23.04 8.64 45.81
CA PRO A 23 22.21 9.66 45.22
C PRO A 23 21.05 8.97 44.52
N ARG A 24 19.82 9.18 45.00
CA ARG A 24 18.62 8.82 44.25
C ARG A 24 18.75 9.59 42.96
N ARG A 25 19.11 8.89 41.87
CA ARG A 25 19.10 9.43 40.52
C ARG A 25 17.64 9.78 40.26
N ARG A 26 17.25 11.00 40.62
CA ARG A 26 15.98 11.57 40.20
C ARG A 26 16.07 11.49 38.70
N VAL A 27 15.31 10.58 38.09
CA VAL A 27 15.03 10.65 36.67
C VAL A 27 14.33 12.00 36.55
N ARG A 28 15.11 13.05 36.28
CA ARG A 28 14.51 14.28 35.80
C ARG A 28 13.83 13.79 34.54
N LEU A 29 12.50 13.74 34.56
CA LEU A 29 11.70 13.93 33.35
C LEU A 29 12.08 15.32 32.85
N GLY A 30 13.28 15.40 32.25
CA GLY A 30 13.73 16.55 31.51
C GLY A 30 12.65 16.71 30.46
N ARG A 31 11.99 17.87 30.52
CA ARG A 31 11.03 18.32 29.52
C ARG A 31 11.77 18.21 28.19
N PHE A 32 11.55 17.11 27.46
CA PHE A 32 12.17 16.89 26.16
C PHE A 32 11.57 17.97 25.26
N HIS A 33 12.27 19.08 25.12
CA HIS A 33 11.93 20.12 24.17
C HIS A 33 12.08 19.51 22.79
N VAL A 34 10.98 19.09 22.20
CA VAL A 34 10.96 18.66 20.79
C VAL A 34 11.42 19.87 19.97
N PRO A 35 12.52 19.77 19.22
CA PRO A 35 12.98 20.89 18.43
C PRO A 35 11.91 21.22 17.37
N VAL A 36 11.73 22.50 17.07
CA VAL A 36 10.75 22.95 16.06
C VAL A 36 10.94 22.21 14.73
N THR A 37 12.19 21.87 14.39
CA THR A 37 12.52 21.05 13.22
C THR A 37 11.87 19.66 13.23
N ALA A 38 11.82 18.99 14.38
CA ALA A 38 11.16 17.69 14.50
C ALA A 38 9.63 17.80 14.37
N LEU A 39 9.04 18.91 14.84
CA LEU A 39 7.60 19.17 14.63
C LEU A 39 7.29 19.45 13.16
N VAL A 40 8.11 20.25 12.48
CA VAL A 40 7.94 20.54 11.05
C VAL A 40 8.08 19.26 10.24
N LEU A 41 9.08 18.42 10.52
CA LEU A 41 9.26 17.14 9.85
C LEU A 41 8.06 16.21 10.10
N ALA A 42 7.57 16.10 11.33
CA ALA A 42 6.39 15.31 11.65
C ALA A 42 5.15 15.80 10.90
N ALA A 43 4.94 17.13 10.83
CA ALA A 43 3.84 17.72 10.08
C ALA A 43 3.93 17.43 8.58
N LEU A 44 5.13 17.52 7.98
CA LEU A 44 5.34 17.18 6.57
C LEU A 44 5.07 15.70 6.29
N VAL A 45 5.48 14.80 7.18
CA VAL A 45 5.19 13.37 7.06
C VAL A 45 3.68 13.13 7.11
N VAL A 46 2.98 13.73 8.07
CA VAL A 46 1.51 13.58 8.19
C VAL A 46 0.78 14.16 6.97
N LEU A 47 1.16 15.34 6.51
CA LEU A 47 0.55 15.94 5.33
C LEU A 47 0.85 15.13 4.07
N GLY A 48 2.08 14.62 3.93
CA GLY A 48 2.48 13.76 2.84
C GLY A 48 1.69 12.46 2.80
N THR A 49 1.51 11.78 3.95
CA THR A 49 0.73 10.52 4.00
C THR A 49 -0.75 10.77 3.71
N LEU A 50 -1.33 11.86 4.21
CA LEU A 50 -2.70 12.24 3.89
C LEU A 50 -2.87 12.53 2.39
N ALA A 51 -1.95 13.29 1.78
CA ALA A 51 -2.01 13.58 0.35
C ALA A 51 -1.93 12.31 -0.51
N VAL A 52 -1.01 11.39 -0.18
CA VAL A 52 -0.90 10.09 -0.87
C VAL A 52 -2.17 9.26 -0.68
N ALA A 53 -2.75 9.23 0.52
CA ALA A 53 -4.00 8.51 0.79
C ALA A 53 -5.18 9.07 -0.02
N TRP A 54 -5.30 10.39 -0.13
CA TRP A 54 -6.36 11.02 -0.92
C TRP A 54 -6.25 10.69 -2.42
N LEU A 55 -5.06 10.86 -3.00
CA LEU A 55 -4.82 10.51 -4.41
C LEU A 55 -5.10 9.03 -4.69
N SER A 56 -4.72 8.15 -3.77
CA SER A 56 -4.98 6.71 -3.91
C SER A 56 -6.48 6.39 -3.91
N ALA A 57 -7.27 7.10 -3.09
CA ALA A 57 -8.71 6.90 -2.99
C ALA A 57 -9.48 7.42 -4.22
N GLU A 58 -8.96 8.43 -4.91
CA GLU A 58 -9.51 8.94 -6.17
C GLU A 58 -9.29 7.91 -7.29
N ASN A 59 -8.07 7.39 -7.43
CA ASN A 59 -7.75 6.37 -8.45
C ASN A 59 -8.51 5.05 -8.26
N ALA A 60 -8.92 4.71 -7.03
CA ALA A 60 -9.62 3.46 -6.74
C ALA A 60 -11.10 3.45 -7.20
N LYS A 61 -11.69 4.60 -7.55
CA LYS A 61 -13.10 4.65 -7.96
C LYS A 61 -13.32 4.19 -9.40
N ASP A 62 -12.31 4.32 -10.24
CA ASP A 62 -12.33 3.96 -11.66
C ASP A 62 -11.46 2.73 -11.95
N SER A 63 -11.10 1.97 -10.91
CA SER A 63 -10.23 0.80 -11.06
C SER A 63 -10.96 -0.31 -11.84
N VAL A 64 -10.57 -0.48 -13.10
CA VAL A 64 -10.90 -1.65 -13.91
C VAL A 64 -9.78 -2.66 -13.73
N ASP A 65 -10.12 -3.82 -13.18
CA ASP A 65 -9.18 -4.93 -13.01
C ASP A 65 -9.47 -6.01 -14.06
N TRP A 66 -8.43 -6.71 -14.52
CA TRP A 66 -8.57 -7.77 -15.51
C TRP A 66 -7.70 -8.98 -15.19
N GLN A 67 -8.18 -10.15 -15.61
CA GLN A 67 -7.48 -11.41 -15.44
C GLN A 67 -7.54 -12.20 -16.75
N ASP A 68 -6.39 -12.47 -17.35
CA ASP A 68 -6.30 -13.38 -18.49
C ASP A 68 -6.70 -14.80 -18.04
N VAL A 69 -7.64 -15.40 -18.76
CA VAL A 69 -8.11 -16.78 -18.53
C VAL A 69 -7.37 -17.75 -19.44
N GLY A 70 -7.12 -17.35 -20.69
CA GLY A 70 -6.37 -18.13 -21.65
C GLY A 70 -6.50 -17.61 -23.07
N PHE A 71 -5.84 -18.26 -24.01
CA PHE A 71 -5.89 -17.94 -25.43
C PHE A 71 -5.97 -19.23 -26.28
N SER A 72 -6.41 -19.09 -27.53
CA SER A 72 -6.47 -20.18 -28.49
C SER A 72 -6.01 -19.69 -29.87
N ILE A 73 -5.02 -20.37 -30.45
CA ILE A 73 -4.51 -20.04 -31.79
C ILE A 73 -5.47 -20.66 -32.81
N GLN A 74 -6.15 -19.80 -33.58
CA GLN A 74 -7.10 -20.25 -34.60
C GLN A 74 -6.44 -20.44 -35.98
N GLY A 75 -5.26 -19.85 -36.17
CA GLY A 75 -4.47 -19.99 -37.39
C GLY A 75 -3.27 -19.04 -37.41
N PRO A 76 -2.60 -18.89 -38.55
CA PRO A 76 -1.40 -18.06 -38.68
C PRO A 76 -1.66 -16.55 -38.58
N GLU A 77 -2.92 -16.11 -38.71
CA GLU A 77 -3.30 -14.69 -38.74
C GLU A 77 -4.42 -14.35 -37.73
N GLN A 78 -4.71 -15.27 -36.80
CA GLN A 78 -5.77 -15.08 -35.81
C GLN A 78 -5.53 -15.86 -34.52
N VAL A 79 -5.76 -15.17 -33.39
CA VAL A 79 -5.75 -15.75 -32.04
C VAL A 79 -6.96 -15.24 -31.26
N ASP A 80 -7.60 -16.13 -30.51
CA ASP A 80 -8.66 -15.77 -29.58
C ASP A 80 -8.07 -15.56 -28.18
N SER A 81 -8.49 -14.50 -27.51
CA SER A 81 -8.17 -14.24 -26.11
C SER A 81 -9.43 -14.33 -25.26
N THR A 82 -9.34 -14.98 -24.11
CA THR A 82 -10.40 -15.03 -23.10
C THR A 82 -9.88 -14.43 -21.81
N PHE A 83 -10.63 -13.46 -21.28
CA PHE A 83 -10.27 -12.72 -20.07
C PHE A 83 -11.51 -12.34 -19.26
N ASP A 84 -11.32 -12.19 -17.95
CA ASP A 84 -12.33 -11.69 -17.03
C ASP A 84 -12.04 -10.22 -16.73
N VAL A 85 -13.06 -9.37 -16.76
CA VAL A 85 -12.96 -7.96 -16.37
C VAL A 85 -13.82 -7.72 -15.15
N THR A 86 -13.24 -7.07 -14.14
CA THR A 86 -13.90 -6.69 -12.89
C THR A 86 -13.97 -5.17 -12.78
N MET A 87 -15.19 -4.63 -12.76
CA MET A 87 -15.47 -3.20 -12.63
C MET A 87 -16.79 -2.96 -11.89
N ALA A 88 -17.16 -1.72 -11.61
CA ALA A 88 -18.46 -1.43 -11.02
C ALA A 88 -19.61 -1.78 -11.99
N PRO A 89 -20.76 -2.30 -11.51
CA PRO A 89 -21.90 -2.56 -12.38
C PRO A 89 -22.38 -1.27 -13.05
N GLY A 90 -22.68 -1.34 -14.35
CA GLY A 90 -23.06 -0.17 -15.14
C GLY A 90 -21.88 0.63 -15.75
N THR A 91 -20.63 0.33 -15.40
CA THR A 91 -19.43 0.93 -16.01
C THR A 91 -19.15 0.30 -17.38
N THR A 92 -18.67 1.12 -18.32
CA THR A 92 -18.10 0.67 -19.59
C THR A 92 -16.58 0.83 -19.52
N ALA A 93 -15.81 -0.06 -20.14
CA ALA A 93 -14.37 0.09 -20.27
C ALA A 93 -13.91 -0.26 -21.68
N VAL A 94 -12.71 0.18 -22.05
CA VAL A 94 -12.02 -0.25 -23.26
C VAL A 94 -10.79 -1.03 -22.83
N CYS A 95 -10.69 -2.26 -23.32
CA CYS A 95 -9.55 -3.14 -23.09
C CYS A 95 -8.74 -3.29 -24.37
N THR A 96 -7.43 -3.10 -24.27
CA THR A 96 -6.49 -3.36 -25.36
C THR A 96 -5.94 -4.78 -25.20
N VAL A 97 -6.27 -5.65 -26.14
CA VAL A 97 -5.77 -7.03 -26.20
C VAL A 97 -4.67 -7.09 -27.24
N GLN A 98 -3.50 -7.60 -26.85
CA GLN A 98 -2.35 -7.74 -27.73
C GLN A 98 -2.02 -9.22 -27.96
N ALA A 99 -1.68 -9.54 -29.21
CA ALA A 99 -1.15 -10.84 -29.61
C ALA A 99 0.36 -10.72 -29.80
N LEU A 100 1.11 -11.72 -29.30
CA LEU A 100 2.57 -11.71 -29.33
C LEU A 100 3.15 -12.94 -30.03
N ASP A 101 4.30 -12.74 -30.67
CA ASP A 101 5.14 -13.81 -31.24
C ASP A 101 6.04 -14.48 -30.16
N PRO A 102 6.84 -15.50 -30.52
CA PRO A 102 7.75 -16.16 -29.57
C PRO A 102 8.82 -15.23 -28.96
N GLY A 103 9.13 -14.12 -29.62
CA GLY A 103 10.04 -13.08 -29.17
C GLY A 103 9.36 -11.98 -28.35
N PHE A 104 8.07 -12.14 -28.03
CA PHE A 104 7.22 -11.14 -27.36
C PHE A 104 7.02 -9.84 -28.16
N ALA A 105 7.26 -9.87 -29.47
CA ALA A 105 6.90 -8.75 -30.33
C ALA A 105 5.38 -8.74 -30.56
N GLU A 106 4.78 -7.54 -30.55
CA GLU A 106 3.36 -7.37 -30.85
C GLU A 106 3.11 -7.61 -32.34
N VAL A 107 2.23 -8.58 -32.63
CA VAL A 107 1.86 -8.99 -33.99
C VAL A 107 0.39 -8.75 -34.30
N GLY A 108 -0.38 -8.30 -33.31
CA GLY A 108 -1.78 -7.92 -33.45
C GLY A 108 -2.24 -7.20 -32.19
N SER A 109 -3.20 -6.30 -32.36
CA SER A 109 -3.81 -5.56 -31.26
C SER A 109 -5.28 -5.29 -31.58
N LEU A 110 -6.12 -5.34 -30.55
CA LEU A 110 -7.53 -5.08 -30.63
C LEU A 110 -7.98 -4.28 -29.40
N ASP A 111 -8.54 -3.10 -29.64
CA ASP A 111 -9.31 -2.38 -28.62
C ASP A 111 -10.76 -2.89 -28.64
N VAL A 112 -11.21 -3.44 -27.52
CA VAL A 112 -12.56 -3.95 -27.35
C VAL A 112 -13.27 -3.19 -26.23
N THR A 113 -14.45 -2.67 -26.55
CA THR A 113 -15.36 -2.11 -25.54
C THR A 113 -16.05 -3.25 -24.80
N VAL A 114 -15.98 -3.20 -23.47
CA VAL A 114 -16.57 -4.17 -22.55
C VAL A 114 -17.59 -3.50 -21.63
N GLY A 115 -18.60 -4.25 -21.23
CA GLY A 115 -19.71 -3.75 -20.42
C GLY A 115 -20.66 -2.84 -21.20
N PRO A 116 -21.62 -2.19 -20.50
CA PRO A 116 -21.88 -2.31 -19.07
C PRO A 116 -22.52 -3.64 -18.68
N ASN A 117 -22.14 -4.19 -17.52
CA ASN A 117 -22.71 -5.43 -16.99
C ASN A 117 -23.47 -5.24 -15.67
N PRO A 118 -24.46 -6.11 -15.38
CA PRO A 118 -25.16 -6.11 -14.10
C PRO A 118 -24.32 -6.70 -12.96
N THR A 119 -23.32 -7.53 -13.27
CA THR A 119 -22.39 -8.13 -12.30
C THR A 119 -21.06 -7.40 -12.31
N ARG A 120 -20.32 -7.48 -11.20
CA ARG A 120 -18.99 -6.88 -11.09
C ARG A 120 -17.97 -7.51 -12.03
N THR A 121 -18.01 -8.82 -12.18
CA THR A 121 -17.07 -9.57 -13.01
C THR A 121 -17.82 -10.18 -14.18
N ALA A 122 -17.25 -10.08 -15.37
CA ALA A 122 -17.76 -10.69 -16.59
C ALA A 122 -16.62 -11.20 -17.46
N ARG A 123 -16.89 -12.30 -18.17
CA ARG A 123 -15.95 -12.95 -19.08
C ARG A 123 -16.17 -12.49 -20.51
N TYR A 124 -15.08 -12.25 -21.23
CA TYR A 124 -15.08 -11.92 -22.65
C TYR A 124 -14.17 -12.88 -23.40
N THR A 125 -14.57 -13.20 -24.63
CA THR A 125 -13.73 -13.88 -25.61
C THR A 125 -13.72 -13.04 -26.88
N VAL A 126 -12.55 -12.66 -27.35
CA VAL A 126 -12.37 -11.81 -28.53
C VAL A 126 -11.34 -12.40 -29.47
N SER A 127 -11.55 -12.20 -30.76
CA SER A 127 -10.61 -12.64 -31.80
C SER A 127 -9.76 -11.47 -32.27
N VAL A 128 -8.44 -11.62 -32.15
CA VAL A 128 -7.45 -10.63 -32.58
C VAL A 128 -6.85 -11.08 -33.91
N SER A 129 -6.93 -10.23 -34.93
CA SER A 129 -6.22 -10.44 -36.20
C SER A 129 -4.73 -10.14 -36.03
N THR A 130 -3.89 -10.99 -36.60
CA THR A 130 -2.43 -10.89 -36.47
C THR A 130 -1.75 -10.85 -37.83
N SER A 131 -0.63 -10.12 -37.94
CA SER A 131 0.16 -10.03 -39.18
C SER A 131 1.03 -11.26 -39.42
N GLN A 132 1.23 -12.08 -38.38
CA GLN A 132 1.96 -13.35 -38.40
C GLN A 132 1.47 -14.23 -37.24
N GLU A 133 1.96 -15.47 -37.16
CA GLU A 133 1.50 -16.43 -36.18
C GLU A 133 1.84 -15.96 -34.75
N ALA A 134 0.80 -15.82 -33.92
CA ALA A 134 0.93 -15.48 -32.52
C ALA A 134 1.05 -16.75 -31.67
N THR A 135 1.86 -16.67 -30.62
CA THR A 135 1.99 -17.75 -29.61
C THR A 135 1.30 -17.44 -28.29
N THR A 136 0.82 -16.21 -28.10
CA THR A 136 0.03 -15.82 -26.94
C THR A 136 -0.84 -14.61 -27.26
N ALA A 137 -1.93 -14.43 -26.53
CA ALA A 137 -2.73 -13.22 -26.52
C ALA A 137 -3.10 -12.86 -25.09
N VAL A 138 -2.89 -11.60 -24.71
CA VAL A 138 -3.06 -11.09 -23.35
C VAL A 138 -3.68 -9.70 -23.36
N VAL A 139 -4.38 -9.34 -22.29
CA VAL A 139 -4.85 -7.97 -22.09
C VAL A 139 -3.70 -7.09 -21.59
N LYS A 140 -3.41 -6.03 -22.33
CA LYS A 140 -2.37 -5.05 -22.03
C LYS A 140 -2.83 -4.02 -21.01
N THR A 141 -4.02 -3.47 -21.24
CA THR A 141 -4.65 -2.42 -20.45
C THR A 141 -6.16 -2.56 -20.51
N CYS A 142 -6.85 -2.15 -19.44
CA CYS A 142 -8.27 -1.87 -19.47
C CYS A 142 -8.52 -0.57 -18.72
N ASP A 143 -9.21 0.37 -19.38
CA ASP A 143 -9.48 1.70 -18.82
C ASP A 143 -10.98 1.98 -18.88
N ALA A 144 -11.54 2.46 -17.77
CA ALA A 144 -12.94 2.89 -17.72
C ALA A 144 -13.19 4.00 -18.76
N GLN A 145 -14.39 4.02 -19.31
CA GLN A 145 -14.87 5.08 -20.19
C GLN A 145 -15.97 5.84 -19.44
N ASP A 146 -15.73 7.13 -19.22
CA ASP A 146 -16.67 8.07 -18.59
C ASP A 146 -17.87 8.42 -19.48
#